data_AF-T0I447-F1
#
_entry.id   AF-T0I447-F1
#
_cell.length_a   1.000
_cell.length_b   1.000
_cell.length_c   1.000
_cell.angle_alpha   90.00
_cell.angle_beta   90.00
_cell.angle_gamma   90.00
#
_symmetry.space_group_name_H-M   'P 1'
#
loop_
_entity.id
_entity.type
_entity.pdbx_description
1 polymer ?
#
loop_
_entity_poly.entity_id
_entity_poly.type
_entity_poly.pdbx_seq_one_letter_code
_entity_poly.pdbx_strand_id
1 'polypeptide(L)' 'MNFKISHQFIGHLLGINRITSIKIIKKLKGMNYIEQIDGYYYIKDLNGLEQYQARQKIK' A
#
# COMPACT_ATOMS: atom_id res chain seq x y z
N MET A 1 2.19 -13.16 2.08
CA MET A 1 0.97 -13.19 1.24
C MET A 1 1.20 -12.24 0.08
N ASN A 2 1.05 -12.68 -1.17
CA ASN A 2 1.44 -11.91 -2.35
C ASN A 2 0.21 -11.68 -3.22
N PHE A 3 0.01 -10.45 -3.70
CA PHE A 3 -1.18 -10.10 -4.48
C PHE A 3 -0.79 -9.38 -5.77
N LYS A 4 -1.28 -9.87 -6.91
CA LYS A 4 -1.20 -9.17 -8.20
C LYS A 4 -2.45 -8.32 -8.37
N ILE A 5 -2.31 -7.01 -8.23
CA ILE A 5 -3.45 -6.10 -8.30
C ILE A 5 -3.04 -4.81 -9.02
N SER A 6 -3.90 -4.26 -9.88
CA SER A 6 -3.62 -2.98 -10.52
C SER A 6 -3.87 -1.79 -9.57
N HIS A 7 -3.15 -0.69 -9.75
CA HIS A 7 -3.40 0.56 -8.99
C HIS A 7 -4.85 1.06 -9.13
N GLN A 8 -5.47 0.86 -10.30
CA GLN A 8 -6.86 1.23 -10.57
C GLN A 8 -7.83 0.38 -9.75
N PHE A 9 -7.56 -0.92 -9.63
CA PHE A 9 -8.38 -1.82 -8.81
C PHE A 9 -8.26 -1.50 -7.33
N ILE A 10 -7.06 -1.17 -6.83
CA ILE A 10 -6.87 -0.72 -5.44
C ILE A 10 -7.68 0.54 -5.17
N GLY A 11 -7.65 1.51 -6.09
CA GLY A 11 -8.47 2.72 -5.97
C GLY A 11 -9.96 2.40 -5.91
N HIS A 12 -10.45 1.55 -6.82
CA HIS A 12 -11.85 1.12 -6.83
C HIS A 12 -12.25 0.43 -5.52
N LEU A 13 -11.42 -0.48 -5.02
CA LEU A 13 -11.70 -1.27 -3.80
C LEU A 13 -11.71 -0.42 -2.53
N LEU A 14 -10.87 0.62 -2.48
CA LEU A 14 -10.76 1.53 -1.34
C LEU A 14 -11.62 2.79 -1.48
N GLY A 15 -12.38 2.93 -2.57
CA GLY A 15 -13.19 4.13 -2.85
C GLY A 15 -12.35 5.40 -3.05
N ILE A 16 -11.09 5.27 -3.47
CA ILE A 16 -10.17 6.40 -3.69
C ILE A 16 -9.75 6.49 -5.16
N ASN A 17 -9.42 7.68 -5.61
CA ASN A 17 -8.95 7.83 -6.99
C ASN A 17 -7.57 7.15 -7.21
N ARG A 18 -7.25 6.86 -8.47
CA ARG A 18 -6.00 6.20 -8.88
C ARG A 18 -4.76 7.00 -8.48
N ILE A 19 -4.78 8.33 -8.58
CA ILE A 19 -3.64 9.21 -8.24
C ILE A 19 -3.31 9.08 -6.75
N THR A 20 -4.32 9.10 -5.89
CA THR A 20 -4.20 8.90 -4.44
C THR A 20 -3.66 7.51 -4.12
N SER A 21 -4.16 6.48 -4.79
CA SER A 21 -3.64 5.10 -4.64
C SER A 21 -2.14 5.01 -4.97
N ILE A 22 -1.70 5.63 -6.06
CA ILE A 22 -0.29 5.67 -6.47
C ILE A 22 0.55 6.41 -5.41
N LYS A 23 0.08 7.55 -4.89
CA LYS A 23 0.79 8.31 -3.84
C LYS A 23 0.99 7.48 -2.56
N ILE A 24 -0.05 6.77 -2.12
CA ILE A 24 0.02 5.90 -0.94
C ILE A 24 1.03 4.77 -1.17
N ILE A 25 0.95 4.08 -2.31
CA ILE A 25 1.87 2.98 -2.63
C ILE A 25 3.32 3.45 -2.70
N LYS A 26 3.59 4.61 -3.34
CA LYS A 26 4.93 5.20 -3.35
C LYS A 26 5.44 5.52 -1.95
N LYS A 27 4.59 6.04 -1.07
CA LYS A 27 4.94 6.32 0.33
C LYS A 27 5.29 5.05 1.09
N LEU A 28 4.45 4.01 0.99
CA LEU A 28 4.69 2.72 1.65
C LEU A 28 5.96 2.03 1.13
N LYS A 29 6.25 2.14 -0.18
CA LYS A 29 7.49 1.66 -0.77
C LYS A 29 8.71 2.44 -0.26
N GLY A 30 8.61 3.77 -0.16
CA GLY A 30 9.67 4.61 0.40
C GLY A 30 9.95 4.34 1.89
N MET A 31 8.95 3.85 2.63
CA MET A 31 9.09 3.39 4.01
C MET A 31 9.58 1.94 4.12
N ASN A 32 9.86 1.28 2.99
CA ASN A 32 10.27 -0.13 2.91
C ASN A 32 9.26 -1.12 3.52
N TYR A 33 8.00 -0.74 3.68
CA TYR A 33 6.95 -1.65 4.17
C TYR A 33 6.40 -2.56 3.09
N ILE A 34 6.43 -2.10 1.84
CA ILE A 34 6.03 -2.90 0.68
C ILE A 34 7.06 -2.81 -0.44
N GLU A 35 7.04 -3.80 -1.31
CA GLU A 35 7.79 -3.83 -2.56
C GLU A 35 6.87 -4.20 -3.73
N GLN A 36 7.25 -3.76 -4.93
CA GLN A 36 6.59 -4.18 -6.16
C GLN A 36 7.59 -4.88 -7.06
N ILE A 37 7.31 -6.14 -7.39
CA ILE A 37 8.11 -6.98 -8.29
C ILE A 37 7.15 -7.60 -9.31
N ASP A 38 7.43 -7.46 -10.61
CA ASP A 38 6.60 -8.00 -11.70
C ASP A 38 5.09 -7.66 -11.63
N GLY A 39 4.78 -6.48 -11.09
CA GLY A 39 3.39 -6.03 -10.89
C GLY A 39 2.66 -6.66 -9.70
N TYR A 40 3.34 -7.49 -8.90
CA TYR A 40 2.86 -7.99 -7.62
C TYR A 40 3.31 -7.07 -6.49
N TYR A 41 2.46 -6.88 -5.49
CA TYR A 41 2.83 -6.24 -4.24
C TYR A 41 3.19 -7.27 -3.18
N TYR A 42 4.31 -7.02 -2.51
CA TYR A 42 4.86 -7.82 -1.44
C TYR A 42 4.90 -6.97 -0.17
N ILE A 43 4.44 -7.54 0.94
CA ILE A 43 4.61 -6.93 2.26
C ILE A 43 5.98 -7.35 2.78
N LYS A 44 6.87 -6.38 3.01
CA LYS A 44 8.21 -6.59 3.56
C LYS A 44 8.22 -6.55 5.08
N ASP A 45 7.41 -5.67 5.68
CA ASP A 45 7.32 -5.49 7.12
C ASP A 45 5.85 -5.30 7.52
N LEU A 46 5.22 -6.38 7.97
CA LEU A 46 3.82 -6.38 8.41
C LEU A 46 3.64 -5.56 9.70
N ASN A 47 4.55 -5.73 10.67
CA ASN A 47 4.47 -5.05 11.97
C ASN A 47 4.61 -3.53 11.78
N GLY A 48 5.53 -3.09 10.93
CA GLY A 48 5.68 -1.67 10.58
C GLY A 48 4.43 -1.10 9.90
N LEU A 49 3.80 -1.88 9.02
CA LEU A 49 2.55 -1.50 8.34
C LEU A 49 1.38 -1.35 9.33
N GLU A 50 1.24 -2.29 10.26
CA GLU A 50 0.22 -2.26 11.32
C GLU A 50 0.40 -1.06 12.26
N GLN A 51 1.63 -0.80 12.69
CA GLN A 51 1.92 0.38 13.50
C GLN A 51 1.66 1.69 12.75
N TYR A 52 2.03 1.75 11.47
CA TYR A 52 1.73 2.90 10.62
C TYR A 52 0.22 3.13 10.53
N GLN A 53 -0.57 2.07 10.33
CA GLN A 53 -2.03 2.16 10.32
C GLN A 53 -2.59 2.62 11.67
N ALA A 54 -2.09 2.09 12.78
CA ALA A 54 -2.51 2.49 14.12
C ALA A 54 -2.26 3.98 14.36
N ARG A 55 -1.09 4.50 14.00
CA ARG A 55 -0.75 5.93 14.11
C ARG A 55 -1.66 6.83 13.28
N GLN A 56 -2.11 6.36 12.12
CA GLN A 56 -3.01 7.11 11.23
C GLN A 56 -4.45 7.17 11.75
N LYS A 57 -4.89 6.22 12.59
CA LYS A 57 -6.25 6.20 13.20
C LYS A 57 -6.38 7.11 14.43
N ILE A 58 -5.26 7.55 15.00
CA ILE A 58 -5.21 8.39 16.22
C ILE A 58 -5.14 9.89 15.83
N LYS A 59 -5.14 10.20 14.53
CA LYS A 59 -5.16 11.55 13.97
C LYS A 59 -6.53 11.89 13.42
#